data_AF-A0A6M2E037-F1
#
_entry.id   AF-A0A6M2E037-F1
#
_cell.length_a   1.000
_cell.length_b   1.000
_cell.length_c   1.000
_cell.angle_alpha   90.00
_cell.angle_beta   90.00
_cell.angle_gamma   90.00
#
_symmetry.space_group_name_H-M   'P 1'
#
loop_
_entity.id
_entity.type
_entity.pdbx_description
1 polymer ?
#
loop_
_entity_poly.entity_id
_entity_poly.type
_entity_poly.pdbx_seq_one_letter_code
_entity_poly.pdbx_strand_id
1 'polypeptide(L)'
;MTMALSVLVTIEMLNAMNSLSENQSLLAMPPWQNMWLVGSMALSFTLHFVILHVEVLSTVFQVTPLSADEWITVMKFSIPVILLDEVLKFVARKITDGDPPASQ
;
A
#
# COMPACT_ATOMS: atom_id res chain seq x y z
N MET A 1 5.78 -9.96 -16.65
CA MET A 1 5.52 -10.26 -15.22
C MET A 1 5.88 -9.07 -14.30
N THR A 2 6.88 -8.26 -14.64
CA THR A 2 7.33 -7.14 -13.80
C THR A 2 6.25 -6.12 -13.44
N MET A 3 5.36 -5.80 -14.38
CA MET A 3 4.22 -4.90 -14.13
C MET A 3 3.31 -5.46 -13.04
N ALA A 4 2.95 -6.74 -13.11
CA ALA A 4 2.09 -7.38 -12.12
C ALA A 4 2.78 -7.47 -10.76
N LEU A 5 4.06 -7.86 -10.72
CA LEU A 5 4.85 -7.90 -9.49
C LEU A 5 4.97 -6.51 -8.84
N SER A 6 5.21 -5.47 -9.63
CA SER A 6 5.32 -4.09 -9.13
C SER A 6 3.97 -3.56 -8.63
N VAL A 7 2.86 -3.87 -9.30
CA VAL A 7 1.51 -3.56 -8.81
C VAL A 7 1.24 -4.27 -7.49
N LEU A 8 1.54 -5.56 -7.39
CA LEU A 8 1.37 -6.33 -6.15
C LEU A 8 2.17 -5.74 -4.99
N VAL A 9 3.48 -5.52 -5.17
CA VAL A 9 4.32 -4.92 -4.13
C VAL A 9 3.78 -3.55 -3.70
N THR A 10 3.36 -2.72 -4.66
CA THR A 10 2.78 -1.41 -4.35
C THR A 10 1.48 -1.55 -3.56
N ILE A 11 0.59 -2.48 -3.93
CA ILE A 11 -0.66 -2.76 -3.22
C ILE A 11 -0.39 -3.24 -1.80
N GLU A 12 0.54 -4.18 -1.60
CA GLU A 12 0.88 -4.70 -0.28
C GLU A 12 1.44 -3.61 0.64
N MET A 13 2.26 -2.69 0.11
CA MET A 13 2.76 -1.58 0.92
C MET A 13 1.65 -0.59 1.29
N LEU A 14 0.72 -0.32 0.37
CA LEU A 14 -0.46 0.51 0.64
C LEU A 14 -1.41 -0.17 1.65
N ASN A 15 -1.56 -1.48 1.57
CA ASN A 15 -2.32 -2.27 2.54
C ASN A 15 -1.64 -2.28 3.92
N ALA A 16 -0.31 -2.38 3.98
CA ALA A 16 0.44 -2.27 5.24
C ALA A 16 0.25 -0.90 5.91
N MET A 17 0.20 0.19 5.13
CA MET A 17 -0.19 1.51 5.64
C MET A 17 -1.65 1.50 6.15
N ASN A 18 -2.55 0.86 5.42
CA ASN A 18 -3.96 0.78 5.81
C ASN A 18 -4.18 -0.04 7.09
N SER A 19 -3.43 -1.12 7.31
CA SER A 19 -3.49 -1.92 8.53
C SER A 19 -3.03 -1.12 9.77
N LEU A 20 -2.10 -0.17 9.62
CA LEU A 20 -1.79 0.78 10.70
C LEU A 20 -2.97 1.71 11.02
N SER A 21 -3.74 2.07 10.00
CA SER A 21 -4.90 2.98 10.06
C SER A 21 -6.22 2.24 10.37
N GLU A 22 -6.18 1.01 10.90
CA GLU A 22 -7.38 0.21 11.19
C GLU A 22 -8.37 0.96 12.11
N ASN A 23 -7.87 1.78 13.05
CA ASN A 23 -8.68 2.46 14.06
C ASN A 23 -8.96 3.97 13.78
N GLN A 24 -8.33 4.56 12.78
CA GLN A 24 -8.40 6.01 12.45
C GLN A 24 -8.17 6.21 10.95
N SER A 25 -8.86 7.17 10.30
CA SER A 25 -8.61 7.49 8.86
C SER A 25 -7.13 7.75 8.58
N LEU A 26 -6.63 7.38 7.39
CA LEU A 26 -5.27 7.72 6.91
C LEU A 26 -5.00 9.24 6.94
N LEU A 27 -6.04 10.06 6.78
CA LEU A 27 -5.96 11.53 6.94
C LEU A 27 -5.81 12.00 8.40
N ALA A 28 -6.18 11.18 9.38
CA ALA A 28 -6.12 11.50 10.81
C ALA A 28 -4.85 10.94 11.48
N MET A 29 -4.33 9.81 11.00
CA MET A 29 -3.05 9.24 11.42
C MET A 29 -2.03 9.34 10.28
N PRO A 30 -1.15 10.36 10.26
CA PRO A 30 -0.09 10.41 9.27
C PRO A 30 0.85 9.20 9.43
N PRO A 31 1.36 8.64 8.32
CA PRO A 31 2.18 7.41 8.33
C PRO A 31 3.48 7.55 9.15
N TRP A 32 3.91 8.78 9.40
CA TRP A 32 5.09 9.14 10.19
C TRP A 32 4.96 8.80 11.69
N GLN A 33 3.76 8.47 12.18
CA GLN A 33 3.58 8.04 13.57
C GLN A 33 4.28 6.71 13.86
N ASN A 34 4.49 5.86 12.85
CA ASN A 34 5.24 4.62 12.98
C ASN A 34 6.46 4.63 12.05
N MET A 35 7.56 5.19 12.54
CA MET A 35 8.82 5.23 11.80
C MET A 35 9.37 3.84 11.45
N TRP A 36 9.06 2.81 12.24
CA TRP A 36 9.45 1.42 11.93
C TRP A 36 8.73 0.88 10.71
N LEU A 37 7.44 1.19 10.55
CA LEU A 37 6.66 0.83 9.37
C LEU A 37 7.15 1.59 8.13
N VAL A 38 7.40 2.89 8.25
CA VAL A 38 7.95 3.68 7.14
C VAL A 38 9.32 3.16 6.74
N GLY A 39 10.15 2.77 7.71
CA GLY A 39 11.45 2.16 7.48
C GLY A 39 11.37 0.82 6.75
N SER A 40 10.45 -0.07 7.14
CA SER A 40 10.27 -1.36 6.47
C SER A 40 9.71 -1.21 5.05
N MET A 41 8.78 -0.27 4.83
CA MET A 41 8.29 0.08 3.50
C MET A 41 9.39 0.66 2.61
N ALA A 42 10.20 1.58 3.12
CA ALA A 42 11.31 2.17 2.37
C ALA A 42 12.35 1.11 2.00
N LEU A 43 12.65 0.18 2.93
CA LEU A 43 13.53 -0.96 2.66
C LEU A 43 12.94 -1.88 1.58
N SER A 44 11.63 -2.15 1.63
CA SER A 44 10.92 -2.97 0.63
C SER A 44 11.00 -2.36 -0.77
N PHE A 45 10.70 -1.05 -0.89
CA PHE A 45 10.84 -0.34 -2.17
C PHE A 45 12.30 -0.30 -2.65
N THR A 46 13.26 -0.11 -1.74
CA THR A 46 14.69 -0.14 -2.09
C THR A 46 15.07 -1.51 -2.66
N LEU A 47 14.64 -2.61 -2.02
CA LEU A 47 14.85 -3.96 -2.53
C LEU A 47 14.18 -4.15 -3.90
N HIS A 48 12.99 -3.60 -4.11
CA HIS A 48 12.30 -3.62 -5.39
C HIS A 48 13.11 -2.91 -6.50
N PHE A 49 13.73 -1.77 -6.20
CA PHE A 49 14.63 -1.11 -7.15
C PHE A 49 15.92 -1.90 -7.40
N VAL A 50 16.45 -2.56 -6.37
CA VAL A 50 17.65 -3.42 -6.48
C VAL A 50 17.39 -4.60 -7.41
N ILE A 51 16.25 -5.30 -7.29
CA ILE A 51 15.92 -6.42 -8.20
C ILE A 51 15.71 -5.96 -9.65
N LEU A 52 15.31 -4.70 -9.87
CA LEU A 52 15.11 -4.14 -11.21
C LEU A 52 16.42 -3.65 -11.87
N HIS A 53 17.37 -3.13 -11.08
CA HIS A 53 18.62 -2.56 -11.59
C HIS A 53 19.80 -3.54 -11.59
N VAL A 54 19.79 -4.56 -10.73
CA VAL A 54 20.86 -5.56 -10.67
C VAL A 54 20.58 -6.69 -11.65
N GLU A 55 21.37 -6.78 -12.72
CA GLU A 55 21.19 -7.74 -13.83
C GLU A 55 21.09 -9.21 -13.37
N VAL A 56 21.86 -9.60 -12.34
CA VAL A 56 21.82 -10.95 -11.76
C VAL A 56 20.44 -11.25 -11.17
N LEU A 57 19.89 -10.32 -10.39
CA LEU A 57 18.58 -10.48 -9.76
C LEU A 57 17.45 -10.37 -10.79
N SER A 58 17.56 -9.41 -11.71
CA SER A 58 16.64 -9.24 -12.83
C SER A 58 16.49 -10.52 -13.67
N THR A 59 17.60 -11.23 -13.91
CA THR A 59 17.60 -12.51 -14.62
C THR A 59 16.96 -13.63 -13.80
N VAL A 60 17.25 -13.72 -12.50
CA VAL A 60 16.68 -14.76 -11.62
C VAL A 60 15.17 -14.59 -11.43
N PHE A 61 14.72 -13.36 -11.23
CA PHE A 61 13.30 -13.04 -11.02
C PHE A 61 12.54 -12.78 -12.34
N GLN A 62 13.21 -12.85 -13.49
CA GLN A 62 12.64 -12.62 -14.82
C GLN A 62 11.90 -11.27 -14.91
N VAL A 63 12.54 -10.23 -14.38
CA VAL A 63 12.01 -8.86 -14.31
C VAL A 63 12.88 -7.90 -15.11
N THR A 64 12.27 -6.94 -15.78
CA THR A 64 12.94 -5.88 -16.55
C THR A 64 12.70 -4.51 -15.90
N PRO A 65 13.65 -3.57 -15.97
CA PRO A 65 13.43 -2.21 -15.45
C PRO A 65 12.22 -1.56 -16.12
N LEU A 66 11.33 -0.98 -15.30
CA LEU A 66 10.13 -0.29 -15.75
C LEU A 66 10.44 1.12 -16.23
N SER A 67 9.80 1.51 -17.32
CA SER A 67 9.77 2.88 -17.85
C SER A 67 8.91 3.80 -16.99
N ALA A 68 9.07 5.12 -17.12
CA ALA A 68 8.25 6.08 -16.38
C ALA A 68 6.73 5.92 -16.65
N ASP A 69 6.34 5.67 -17.91
CA ASP A 69 4.95 5.41 -18.29
C ASP A 69 4.36 4.15 -17.64
N GLU A 70 5.20 3.12 -17.48
CA GLU A 70 4.84 1.88 -16.82
C GLU A 70 4.62 2.10 -15.32
N TRP A 71 5.48 2.88 -14.67
CA TRP A 71 5.28 3.30 -13.28
C TRP A 71 3.97 4.08 -13.07
N ILE A 72 3.63 4.98 -13.99
CA ILE A 72 2.33 5.69 -13.93
C ILE A 72 1.17 4.70 -14.01
N THR A 73 1.29 3.67 -14.84
CA THR A 73 0.28 2.62 -14.96
C THR A 73 0.18 1.80 -13.68
N VAL A 74 1.30 1.42 -13.07
CA VAL A 74 1.36 0.73 -11.76
C VAL A 74 0.61 1.54 -10.69
N MET A 75 0.89 2.85 -10.61
CA MET A 75 0.22 3.75 -9.68
C MET A 75 -1.29 3.85 -9.92
N LYS A 76 -1.72 3.93 -11.19
CA LYS A 76 -3.15 3.99 -11.54
C LYS A 76 -3.92 2.74 -11.09
N PHE A 77 -3.29 1.56 -11.13
CA PHE A 77 -3.91 0.31 -10.69
C PHE A 77 -3.85 0.11 -9.17
N SER A 78 -2.88 0.70 -8.47
CA SER A 78 -2.75 0.57 -7.02
C SER A 78 -3.59 1.58 -6.22
N ILE A 79 -3.82 2.78 -6.75
CA ILE A 79 -4.64 3.84 -6.10
C ILE A 79 -6.06 3.38 -5.73
N PRO A 80 -6.82 2.66 -6.59
CA PRO A 80 -8.17 2.21 -6.26
C PRO A 80 -8.26 1.34 -5.01
N VAL A 81 -7.19 0.61 -4.65
CA VAL A 81 -7.16 -0.22 -3.44
C VAL A 81 -7.22 0.65 -2.19
N ILE A 82 -6.50 1.77 -2.15
CA ILE A 82 -6.56 2.73 -1.04
C ILE A 82 -7.97 3.29 -0.89
N LEU A 83 -8.57 3.69 -2.02
CA LEU A 83 -9.90 4.29 -2.04
C LEU A 83 -10.96 3.29 -1.56
N LEU A 84 -10.85 2.03 -1.98
CA LEU A 84 -11.75 0.96 -1.55
C LEU A 84 -11.63 0.71 -0.04
N ASP A 85 -10.41 0.63 0.49
CA ASP A 85 -10.17 0.49 1.93
C ASP A 85 -10.69 1.68 2.74
N GLU A 86 -10.51 2.91 2.28
CA GLU A 86 -11.02 4.10 2.96
C GLU A 86 -12.56 4.13 2.97
N VAL A 87 -13.20 3.75 1.85
CA VAL A 87 -14.66 3.64 1.77
C VAL A 87 -15.18 2.58 2.73
N LEU A 88 -14.54 1.41 2.80
CA LEU A 88 -14.90 0.37 3.76
C LEU A 88 -14.75 0.84 5.21
N LYS A 89 -13.63 1.50 5.55
CA LYS A 89 -13.43 2.11 6.88
C LYS A 89 -14.45 3.19 7.19
N PHE A 90 -14.88 3.97 6.19
CA PHE A 90 -15.91 4.99 6.37
C PHE A 90 -17.28 4.38 6.64
N VAL A 91 -17.68 3.36 5.87
CA VAL A 91 -18.93 2.63 6.07
C VAL A 91 -18.94 1.93 7.42
N ALA A 92 -17.84 1.25 7.81
CA ALA A 92 -17.71 0.61 9.11
C ALA A 92 -17.91 1.59 10.27
N ARG A 93 -17.28 2.78 10.21
CA ARG A 93 -17.49 3.83 11.22
C ARG A 93 -18.94 4.31 11.28
N LYS A 94 -19.59 4.51 10.13
CA LYS A 94 -20.99 4.95 10.09
C LYS A 94 -21.97 3.90 10.63
N ILE A 95 -21.65 2.61 10.50
CA ILE A 95 -22.46 1.53 11.07
C ILE A 95 -22.22 1.43 12.58
N THR A 96 -20.97 1.46 13.05
CA THR A 96 -20.62 1.36 14.48
C THR A 96 -21.06 2.58 15.30
N ASP A 97 -20.94 3.80 14.75
CA ASP A 97 -21.46 5.03 15.39
C ASP A 97 -23.00 5.08 15.43
N GLY A 98 -23.67 4.12 14.77
CA GLY A 98 -25.12 3.99 14.73
C GLY A 98 -25.73 3.16 15.87
N ASP A 99 -24.92 2.57 16.76
CA ASP A 99 -25.45 1.88 17.94
C ASP A 99 -25.53 2.89 19.11
N PRO A 100 -26.72 3.27 19.59
CA PRO A 100 -26.83 4.03 20.84
C PRO A 100 -26.19 3.21 21.96
N PRO A 101 -25.63 3.84 23.01
CA PRO A 101 -25.27 3.09 24.20
C PRO A 101 -26.53 2.35 24.64
N ALA A 102 -26.47 1.01 24.65
CA ALA A 102 -27.49 0.19 25.25
C ALA A 102 -27.63 0.65 26.71
N SER A 103 -28.61 1.52 26.94
CA SER A 103 -29.08 1.85 28.26
C SER A 103 -29.78 0.61 28.80
N GLN A 104 -29.03 -0.24 29.49
CA GLN A 104 -29.52 -1.10 30.57
C GLN A 104 -28.46 -1.15 31.66
#